data_AF-A0A1G8V6M6-F1
#
_entry.id   AF-A0A1G8V6M6-F1
#
_cell.length_a   1.000
_cell.length_b   1.000
_cell.length_c   1.000
_cell.angle_alpha   90.00
_cell.angle_beta   90.00
_cell.angle_gamma   90.00
#
_symmetry.space_group_name_H-M   'P 1'
#
loop_
_entity.id
_entity.type
_entity.pdbx_description
1 polymer ?
#
loop_
_entity_poly.entity_id
_entity_poly.type
_entity_poly.pdbx_seq_one_letter_code
_entity_poly.pdbx_strand_id
1 'polypeptide(L)'
;MVNDFQFYLYSILAVIILSLAVAFFLKKYMIMPILTLIVMGIAAFVLPNFYDNLEWQPLLGYAAFLAVLSFVITMSIWVVNRNRKHSKELRQAEETIEEAERKKEI
;
A
#
# COMPACT_ATOMS: atom_id res chain seq x y z
N MET A 1 28.52 1.20 -6.61
CA MET A 1 27.69 0.43 -5.65
C MET A 1 26.31 1.06 -5.33
N VAL A 2 25.99 2.29 -5.78
CA VAL A 2 24.59 2.75 -5.98
C VAL A 2 24.25 2.89 -7.49
N ASN A 3 25.19 2.49 -8.37
CA ASN A 3 24.96 2.34 -9.81
C ASN A 3 24.39 0.96 -10.19
N ASP A 4 24.16 0.08 -9.22
CA ASP A 4 23.65 -1.25 -9.49
C ASP A 4 22.13 -1.14 -9.58
N PHE A 5 21.63 -1.03 -10.81
CA PHE A 5 20.22 -1.18 -11.19
C PHE A 5 19.46 -2.23 -10.34
N GLN A 6 20.16 -3.29 -9.92
CA GLN A 6 19.68 -4.31 -9.01
C GLN A 6 19.18 -3.77 -7.65
N PHE A 7 19.88 -2.83 -7.01
CA PHE A 7 19.46 -2.25 -5.74
C PHE A 7 18.09 -1.59 -5.88
N TYR A 8 17.94 -0.69 -6.86
CA TYR A 8 16.68 0.00 -7.14
C TYR A 8 15.56 -0.97 -7.48
N LEU A 9 15.85 -1.99 -8.28
CA LEU A 9 14.90 -3.02 -8.65
C LEU A 9 14.43 -3.81 -7.42
N TYR A 10 15.36 -4.25 -6.57
CA TYR A 10 15.05 -5.02 -5.37
C TYR A 10 14.26 -4.20 -4.36
N SER A 11 14.60 -2.93 -4.13
CA SER A 11 13.83 -2.07 -3.21
C SER A 11 12.44 -1.76 -3.75
N ILE A 12 12.27 -1.53 -5.06
CA ILE A 12 10.93 -1.38 -5.67
C ILE A 12 10.11 -2.66 -5.48
N LEU A 13 10.67 -3.82 -5.84
CA LEU A 13 9.99 -5.11 -5.72
C LEU A 13 9.64 -5.40 -4.26
N ALA A 14 10.55 -5.14 -3.32
CA ALA A 14 10.30 -5.32 -1.90
C ALA A 14 9.14 -4.43 -1.41
N VAL A 15 9.12 -3.14 -1.78
CA VAL A 15 8.03 -2.23 -1.40
C VAL A 15 6.70 -2.67 -2.00
N ILE A 16 6.67 -3.14 -3.25
CA ILE A 16 5.45 -3.69 -3.87
C ILE A 16 4.96 -4.90 -3.07
N ILE A 17 5.81 -5.92 -2.89
CA ILE A 17 5.43 -7.18 -2.22
C ILE A 17 4.97 -6.90 -0.79
N LEU A 18 5.70 -6.08 -0.03
CA LEU A 18 5.34 -5.74 1.34
C LEU A 18 4.04 -4.92 1.41
N SER A 19 3.82 -3.98 0.48
CA SER A 19 2.57 -3.21 0.41
C SER A 19 1.37 -4.11 0.13
N LEU A 20 1.50 -5.06 -0.80
CA LEU A 20 0.46 -6.05 -1.07
C LEU A 20 0.19 -6.92 0.17
N ALA A 21 1.25 -7.43 0.82
CA ALA A 21 1.13 -8.30 1.99
C ALA A 21 0.46 -7.58 3.17
N VAL A 22 0.93 -6.39 3.54
CA VAL A 22 0.38 -5.59 4.65
C VAL A 22 -1.08 -5.22 4.39
N ALA A 23 -1.40 -4.79 3.17
CA ALA A 23 -2.78 -4.46 2.78
C ALA A 23 -3.72 -5.67 2.93
N PHE A 24 -3.23 -6.86 2.57
CA PHE A 24 -4.00 -8.10 2.64
C PHE A 24 -4.19 -8.59 4.08
N PHE A 25 -3.12 -8.68 4.87
CA PHE A 25 -3.15 -9.25 6.22
C PHE A 25 -3.75 -8.29 7.27
N LEU A 26 -3.35 -7.02 7.25
CA LEU A 26 -3.67 -6.10 8.33
C LEU A 26 -4.93 -5.26 8.06
N LYS A 27 -5.43 -5.20 6.81
CA LYS A 27 -6.52 -4.30 6.37
C LYS A 27 -6.31 -2.84 6.79
N LYS A 28 -5.07 -2.46 7.10
CA LYS A 28 -4.65 -1.13 7.55
C LYS A 28 -3.81 -0.51 6.44
N TYR A 29 -4.52 0.15 5.53
CA TYR A 29 -4.02 0.62 4.25
C TYR A 29 -3.04 1.80 4.34
N MET A 30 -2.97 2.49 5.48
CA MET A 30 -2.04 3.61 5.68
C MET A 30 -0.75 3.24 6.40
N ILE A 31 -0.63 2.02 6.94
CA ILE A 31 0.57 1.64 7.70
C ILE A 31 1.79 1.54 6.78
N MET A 32 1.68 0.85 5.65
CA MET A 32 2.83 0.59 4.79
C MET A 32 3.46 1.86 4.18
N PRO A 33 2.68 2.82 3.66
CA PRO A 33 3.26 4.05 3.09
C PRO A 33 3.98 4.89 4.15
N ILE A 34 3.39 5.01 5.36
CA ILE A 34 4.01 5.72 6.48
C ILE A 34 5.30 5.01 6.91
N LEU A 35 5.25 3.69 7.06
CA LEU A 35 6.41 2.89 7.44
C LEU A 35 7.53 3.02 6.41
N THR A 36 7.19 2.96 5.12
CA THR A 36 8.15 3.12 4.01
C THR A 36 8.80 4.49 4.06
N LEU A 37 8.01 5.55 4.28
CA LEU A 37 8.52 6.91 4.39
C LEU A 37 9.48 7.09 5.59
N ILE A 38 9.12 6.54 6.75
CA ILE A 38 9.95 6.63 7.96
C ILE A 38 11.23 5.82 7.79
N VAL A 39 11.14 4.55 7.40
CA VAL A 39 12.29 3.65 7.29
C VAL A 39 13.26 4.12 6.22
N MET A 40 12.74 4.43 5.02
CA MET A 40 13.59 4.89 3.91
C MET A 40 14.07 6.32 4.13
N GLY A 41 13.27 7.17 4.78
CA GLY A 41 13.67 8.52 5.17
C GLY A 41 14.84 8.49 6.16
N ILE A 42 14.76 7.67 7.21
CA ILE A 42 15.88 7.47 8.15
C ILE A 42 17.09 6.93 7.41
N ALA A 43 16.92 5.89 6.57
CA ALA A 43 18.02 5.33 5.78
C ALA A 43 18.70 6.39 4.90
N ALA A 44 17.94 7.31 4.30
CA ALA A 44 18.46 8.37 3.46
C ALA A 44 19.38 9.35 4.20
N PHE A 45 19.16 9.57 5.50
CA PHE A 45 20.04 10.40 6.32
C PHE A 45 21.15 9.61 7.00
N VAL A 46 20.92 8.34 7.32
CA VAL A 46 21.87 7.49 8.03
C VAL A 46 22.97 6.99 7.10
N LEU A 47 22.62 6.50 5.89
CA LEU A 47 23.58 5.91 4.96
C LEU A 47 24.71 6.86 4.53
N PRO A 48 24.45 8.14 4.18
CA PRO A 48 25.49 9.10 3.88
C PRO A 48 26.56 9.28 4.98
N ASN A 49 26.22 9.02 6.24
CA ASN A 49 27.20 9.11 7.34
C ASN A 49 28.23 7.97 7.34
N PHE A 50 27.97 6.89 6.60
CA PHE A 50 28.85 5.71 6.53
C PHE A 50 29.50 5.52 5.16
N TYR A 51 29.08 6.28 4.15
CA TYR A 51 29.52 6.13 2.76
C TYR A 51 29.71 7.51 2.11
N ASP A 52 30.97 7.89 1.87
CA ASP A 52 31.33 9.22 1.36
C ASP A 52 30.81 9.52 -0.06
N ASN A 53 30.43 8.48 -0.80
CA ASN A 53 29.92 8.60 -2.16
C ASN A 53 28.38 8.71 -2.23
N LEU A 54 27.70 8.87 -1.09
CA LEU A 54 26.24 8.90 -1.00
C LEU A 54 25.75 10.28 -0.55
N GLU A 55 25.01 10.96 -1.42
CA GLU A 55 24.32 12.20 -1.09
C GLU A 55 22.93 11.92 -0.53
N TRP A 56 22.52 12.65 0.50
CA TRP A 56 21.22 12.47 1.15
C TRP A 56 20.05 12.96 0.28
N GLN A 57 20.24 13.98 -0.58
CA GLN A 57 19.15 14.51 -1.41
C GLN A 57 18.55 13.46 -2.38
N PRO A 58 19.35 12.73 -3.19
CA PRO A 58 18.80 11.71 -4.09
C PRO A 58 18.20 10.52 -3.33
N LEU A 59 18.78 10.13 -2.19
CA LEU A 59 18.24 9.08 -1.33
C LEU A 59 16.88 9.46 -0.75
N LEU A 60 16.72 10.71 -0.30
CA LEU A 60 15.46 11.20 0.24
C LEU A 60 14.39 11.32 -0.84
N GLY A 61 14.75 11.79 -2.04
CA GLY A 61 13.87 11.77 -3.21
C GLY A 61 13.40 10.36 -3.56
N TYR A 62 14.31 9.38 -3.50
CA TYR A 62 13.96 7.98 -3.72
C TYR A 62 13.06 7.39 -2.62
N ALA A 63 13.31 7.74 -1.35
CA ALA A 63 12.46 7.37 -0.23
C ALA A 63 11.03 7.91 -0.40
N ALA A 64 10.90 9.19 -0.80
CA ALA A 64 9.62 9.80 -1.11
C ALA A 64 8.90 9.10 -2.28
N PHE A 65 9.63 8.76 -3.35
CA PHE A 65 9.09 7.99 -4.47
C PHE A 65 8.52 6.63 -4.01
N LEU A 66 9.26 5.87 -3.21
CA LEU A 66 8.81 4.57 -2.69
C LEU A 66 7.60 4.70 -1.76
N ALA A 67 7.53 5.76 -0.95
CA ALA A 67 6.38 6.04 -0.11
C ALA A 67 5.12 6.33 -0.94
N VAL A 68 5.25 7.15 -2.00
CA VAL A 68 4.15 7.43 -2.94
C VAL A 68 3.72 6.16 -3.67
N LEU A 69 4.68 5.35 -4.16
CA LEU A 69 4.39 4.07 -4.79
C LEU A 69 3.60 3.13 -3.86
N SER A 70 4.06 2.99 -2.61
CA SER A 70 3.37 2.21 -1.59
C SER A 70 1.96 2.74 -1.32
N PHE A 71 1.80 4.08 -1.27
CA PHE A 71 0.51 4.71 -1.08
C PHE A 71 -0.46 4.38 -2.21
N VAL A 72 -0.04 4.53 -3.47
CA VAL A 72 -0.86 4.23 -4.64
C VAL A 72 -1.32 2.76 -4.61
N ILE A 73 -0.40 1.81 -4.42
CA ILE A 73 -0.72 0.38 -4.38
C ILE A 73 -1.73 0.08 -3.28
N THR A 74 -1.47 0.60 -2.08
CA THR A 74 -2.30 0.28 -0.93
C THR A 74 -3.69 0.93 -1.04
N MET A 75 -3.76 2.13 -1.63
CA MET A 75 -5.00 2.82 -1.93
C MET A 75 -5.82 2.10 -3.00
N SER A 76 -5.18 1.58 -4.05
CA SER A 76 -5.84 0.76 -5.07
C SER A 76 -6.48 -0.49 -4.46
N ILE A 77 -5.79 -1.21 -3.57
CA ILE A 77 -6.36 -2.38 -2.88
C ILE A 77 -7.56 -2.00 -2.02
N TRP A 78 -7.46 -0.89 -1.29
CA TRP A 78 -8.56 -0.41 -0.45
C TRP A 78 -9.81 -0.15 -1.28
N VAL A 79 -9.69 0.56 -2.41
CA VAL A 79 -10.82 0.86 -3.30
C VAL A 79 -11.47 -0.42 -3.80
N VAL A 80 -10.68 -1.38 -4.27
CA VAL A 80 -11.19 -2.68 -4.74
C VAL A 80 -11.93 -3.42 -3.62
N ASN A 81 -11.34 -3.48 -2.42
CA ASN A 81 -11.97 -4.15 -1.28
C ASN A 81 -13.24 -3.44 -0.81
N ARG A 82 -13.27 -2.10 -0.85
CA ARG A 82 -14.45 -1.31 -0.50
C ARG A 82 -15.60 -1.56 -1.48
N ASN A 83 -15.32 -1.56 -2.79
CA ASN A 83 -16.33 -1.86 -3.80
C ASN A 83 -16.88 -3.28 -3.67
N ARG A 84 -16.02 -4.27 -3.40
CA ARG A 84 -16.45 -5.67 -3.19
C ARG A 84 -17.34 -5.81 -1.96
N LYS A 85 -17.07 -5.08 -0.88
CA LYS A 85 -17.92 -5.07 0.32
C LYS A 85 -19.28 -4.42 0.03
N HIS A 86 -19.27 -3.25 -0.61
CA HIS A 86 -20.51 -2.52 -0.95
C HIS A 86 -21.42 -3.34 -1.87
N SER A 87 -20.86 -4.02 -2.88
CA SER A 87 -21.64 -4.89 -3.77
C SER A 87 -22.29 -6.07 -3.04
N LYS A 88 -21.66 -6.63 -2.01
CA LYS A 88 -22.25 -7.69 -1.19
C LYS A 88 -23.38 -7.17 -0.31
N GLU A 89 -23.18 -6.00 0.30
CA GLU A 89 -24.20 -5.36 1.15
C GLU A 89 -25.47 -5.02 0.34
N LEU A 90 -25.30 -4.53 -0.90
CA LEU A 90 -26.43 -4.27 -1.80
C LEU A 90 -27.21 -5.55 -2.14
N ARG A 91 -26.52 -6.65 -2.50
CA ARG A 91 -27.19 -7.92 -2.81
C ARG A 91 -27.94 -8.49 -1.61
N GLN A 92 -27.35 -8.43 -0.42
CA GLN A 92 -28.02 -8.88 0.80
C GLN A 92 -29.26 -8.02 1.13
N ALA A 93 -29.20 -6.71 0.88
CA ALA A 93 -30.35 -5.83 1.05
C ALA A 93 -31.48 -6.16 0.08
N GLU A 94 -31.17 -6.41 -1.20
CA GLU A 94 -32.14 -6.85 -2.22
C GLU A 94 -32.81 -8.18 -1.84
N GLU A 95 -32.02 -9.19 -1.45
CA GLU A 95 -32.55 -10.49 -0.99
C GLU A 95 -33.49 -10.34 0.22
N THR A 96 -33.15 -9.47 1.17
CA THR A 96 -33.96 -9.23 2.37
C THR A 96 -35.29 -8.54 2.04
N ILE A 97 -35.29 -7.62 1.07
CA ILE A 97 -36.50 -6.93 0.60
C ILE A 97 -37.41 -7.94 -0.13
N GLU A 98 -36.86 -8.77 -1.01
CA GLU A 98 -37.62 -9.79 -1.73
C GLU A 98 -38.26 -10.82 -0.78
N GLU A 99 -37.53 -11.28 0.24
CA GLU A 99 -38.10 -12.16 1.27
C GLU A 99 -39.23 -11.50 2.08
N ALA A 100 -39.09 -10.20 2.39
CA ALA A 100 -40.10 -9.46 3.12
C ALA A 100 -41.38 -9.24 2.30
N GLU A 101 -41.25 -8.99 0.99
CA GLU A 101 -42.38 -8.91 0.06
C GLU A 101 -43.08 -10.26 -0.09
N ARG A 102 -42.31 -11.34 -0.30
CA ARG A 102 -42.85 -12.71 -0.41
C ARG A 102 -43.65 -13.13 0.83
N LYS A 103 -43.23 -12.73 2.04
CA LYS A 103 -43.96 -13.02 3.28
C LYS A 103 -45.24 -12.21 3.46
N LYS A 104 -45.41 -11.09 2.75
CA LYS A 104 -46.65 -10.29 2.80
C LYS A 104 -47.73 -10.81 1.85
N GLU A 105 -47.35 -11.60 0.86
CA GLU A 105 -48.27 -12.17 -0.15
C GLU A 105 -48.87 -13.54 0.25
N ILE A 106 -48.43 -14.11 1.38
CA ILE A 106 -48.91 -15.39 1.95
C ILE A 106 -49.78 -15.10 3.18
#